data_AF-A0A6P2B6J3-F1
#
_entry.id   AF-A0A6P2B6J3-F1
#
_cell.length_a   1.000
_cell.length_b   1.000
_cell.length_c   1.000
_cell.angle_alpha   90.00
_cell.angle_beta   90.00
_cell.angle_gamma   90.00
#
_symmetry.space_group_name_H-M   'P 1'
#
loop_
_entity.id
_entity.type
_entity.pdbx_description
1 polymer ?
#
loop_
_entity_poly.entity_id
_entity_poly.type
_entity_poly.pdbx_seq_one_letter_code
_entity_poly.pdbx_strand_id
1 'polypeptide(L)'
;MSSLPDYDTIFSITFDNGHTAQAVRVRPDASPKQILNLFELSVSRPVIFISGGASKMSDEDKRMTERIIAEIVDFAEEHSILIIDGGTESGVMKMVGDTRHDRGYKFPLVGVSPLGRVAWPGYDNPDQQAMLEDSHTHFVLVDTPEWGGETMTIVRMTYAICGENRHPAMGVLVNGGKIAMQEMYLASTYPKARERLALAVIEGSGRAADEISAAVRTGGSHQRVLQAIVDGADVQLVATDDGPQKMREMLLRRFVKRS
;
A
#
# COMPACT_ATOMS: atom_id res chain seq x y z
N MET A 1 30.67 -3.44 4.23
CA MET A 1 29.67 -2.62 3.50
C MET A 1 29.37 -3.37 2.22
N SER A 2 28.17 -3.93 2.08
CA SER A 2 27.75 -4.45 0.78
C SER A 2 27.57 -3.23 -0.14
N SER A 3 28.08 -3.31 -1.36
CA SER A 3 27.75 -2.32 -2.37
C SER A 3 26.26 -2.42 -2.69
N LEU A 4 25.60 -1.27 -2.83
CA LEU A 4 24.23 -1.24 -3.33
C LEU A 4 24.14 -1.97 -4.67
N PRO A 5 23.07 -2.74 -4.91
CA PRO A 5 22.82 -3.34 -6.22
C PRO A 5 22.75 -2.28 -7.33
N ASP A 6 23.12 -2.69 -8.54
CA ASP A 6 22.94 -1.90 -9.74
C ASP A 6 21.45 -1.58 -9.96
N TYR A 7 21.17 -0.44 -10.60
CA TYR A 7 19.79 -0.10 -10.95
C TYR A 7 19.19 -1.13 -11.89
N ASP A 8 17.88 -1.33 -11.76
CA ASP A 8 17.04 -2.13 -12.65
C ASP A 8 17.50 -3.60 -12.79
N THR A 9 18.23 -4.10 -11.78
CA THR A 9 18.70 -5.48 -11.70
C THR A 9 18.07 -6.17 -10.49
N ILE A 10 17.47 -7.35 -10.71
CA ILE A 10 16.89 -8.15 -9.63
C ILE A 10 18.01 -8.70 -8.74
N PHE A 11 17.82 -8.60 -7.44
CA PHE A 11 18.60 -9.30 -6.43
C PHE A 11 17.67 -9.94 -5.40
N SER A 12 18.21 -10.85 -4.58
CA SER A 12 17.44 -11.54 -3.54
C SER A 12 17.80 -11.01 -2.16
N ILE A 13 16.78 -10.85 -1.32
CA ILE A 13 16.94 -10.56 0.11
C ILE A 13 16.47 -11.78 0.87
N THR A 14 17.34 -12.41 1.64
CA THR A 14 16.98 -13.52 2.53
C THR A 14 16.87 -12.98 3.96
N PHE A 15 15.70 -13.16 4.57
CA PHE A 15 15.40 -12.70 5.92
C PHE A 15 15.69 -13.79 6.96
N ASP A 16 15.72 -13.39 8.22
CA ASP A 16 16.05 -14.28 9.35
C ASP A 16 15.00 -15.39 9.55
N ASN A 17 13.75 -15.16 9.13
CA ASN A 17 12.68 -16.15 9.11
C ASN A 17 12.85 -17.21 7.98
N GLY A 18 13.89 -17.09 7.13
CA GLY A 18 14.15 -17.97 6.00
C GLY A 18 13.38 -17.61 4.72
N HIS A 19 12.49 -16.62 4.77
CA HIS A 19 11.81 -16.09 3.59
C HIS A 19 12.81 -15.38 2.68
N THR A 20 12.59 -15.49 1.36
CA THR A 20 13.40 -14.79 0.36
C THR A 20 12.50 -13.96 -0.53
N ALA A 21 12.79 -12.66 -0.61
CA ALA A 21 12.11 -11.71 -1.47
C ALA A 21 12.97 -11.37 -2.69
N GLN A 22 12.34 -11.07 -3.82
CA GLN A 22 13.00 -10.41 -4.94
C GLN A 22 13.00 -8.90 -4.73
N ALA A 23 14.10 -8.23 -5.06
CA ALA A 23 14.21 -6.79 -4.89
C ALA A 23 14.85 -6.14 -6.12
N VAL A 24 14.51 -4.87 -6.34
CA VAL A 24 15.12 -4.05 -7.39
C VAL A 24 15.34 -2.64 -6.87
N ARG A 25 16.52 -2.09 -7.15
CA ARG A 25 16.80 -0.66 -6.95
C ARG A 25 16.42 0.12 -8.21
N VAL A 26 15.65 1.19 -8.07
CA VAL A 26 15.16 1.98 -9.21
C VAL A 26 15.32 3.46 -8.97
N ARG A 27 15.39 4.24 -10.06
CA ARG A 27 15.28 5.70 -9.98
C ARG A 27 13.83 6.13 -9.72
N PRO A 28 13.59 7.33 -9.16
CA PRO A 28 12.23 7.82 -8.88
C PRO A 28 11.33 7.94 -10.11
N ASP A 29 11.91 8.11 -11.29
CA ASP A 29 11.20 8.26 -12.56
C ASP A 29 11.02 6.94 -13.34
N ALA A 30 11.55 5.83 -12.83
CA ALA A 30 11.52 4.51 -13.47
C ALA A 30 10.12 4.12 -13.95
N SER A 31 10.06 3.39 -15.07
CA SER A 31 8.78 2.98 -15.66
C SER A 31 8.15 1.85 -14.84
N PRO A 32 6.90 2.00 -14.37
CA PRO A 32 6.20 0.93 -13.66
C PRO A 32 6.12 -0.36 -14.47
N LYS A 33 5.94 -0.26 -15.79
CA LYS A 33 5.88 -1.42 -16.69
C LYS A 33 7.23 -2.15 -16.74
N GLN A 34 8.35 -1.42 -16.70
CA GLN A 34 9.68 -2.05 -16.64
C GLN A 34 9.89 -2.75 -15.30
N ILE A 35 9.51 -2.12 -14.18
CA ILE A 35 9.58 -2.72 -12.84
C ILE A 35 8.77 -4.02 -12.78
N LEU A 36 7.51 -3.99 -13.25
CA LEU A 36 6.66 -5.19 -13.29
C LEU A 36 7.22 -6.28 -14.18
N ASN A 37 7.88 -5.94 -15.29
CA ASN A 37 8.54 -6.93 -16.14
C ASN A 37 9.74 -7.59 -15.44
N LEU A 38 10.52 -6.85 -14.66
CA LEU A 38 11.66 -7.40 -13.91
C LEU A 38 11.21 -8.44 -12.88
N PHE A 39 10.03 -8.26 -12.28
CA PHE A 39 9.42 -9.23 -11.35
C PHE A 39 8.56 -10.29 -12.02
N GLU A 40 8.49 -10.34 -13.35
CA GLU A 40 7.58 -11.25 -14.08
C GLU A 40 6.08 -11.05 -13.70
N LEU A 41 5.73 -9.85 -13.25
CA LEU A 41 4.37 -9.42 -12.87
C LEU A 41 3.67 -8.62 -13.99
N SER A 42 4.06 -8.83 -15.25
CA SER A 42 3.57 -8.08 -16.43
C SER A 42 2.07 -8.28 -16.73
N VAL A 43 1.48 -9.39 -16.27
CA VAL A 43 0.06 -9.68 -16.48
C VAL A 43 -0.77 -8.83 -15.52
N SER A 44 -1.60 -7.94 -16.09
CA SER A 44 -2.49 -7.09 -15.30
C SER A 44 -3.50 -7.91 -14.51
N ARG A 45 -3.78 -7.47 -13.29
CA ARG A 45 -4.61 -8.18 -12.30
C ARG A 45 -5.25 -7.20 -11.32
N PRO A 46 -6.25 -7.63 -10.53
CA PRO A 46 -6.76 -6.82 -9.45
C PRO A 46 -5.66 -6.42 -8.44
N VAL A 47 -5.78 -5.23 -7.87
CA VAL A 47 -4.79 -4.71 -6.91
C VAL A 47 -5.43 -3.96 -5.75
N ILE A 48 -4.89 -4.16 -4.56
CA ILE A 48 -5.17 -3.34 -3.39
C ILE A 48 -3.89 -2.60 -3.01
N PHE A 49 -3.98 -1.27 -3.01
CA PHE A 49 -2.95 -0.40 -2.49
C PHE A 49 -3.27 -0.11 -1.02
N ILE A 50 -2.34 -0.39 -0.09
CA ILE A 50 -2.53 -0.09 1.33
C ILE A 50 -1.57 1.02 1.75
N SER A 51 -2.13 2.04 2.38
CA SER A 51 -1.41 3.18 2.94
C SER A 51 -1.83 3.40 4.38
N GLY A 52 -0.88 3.72 5.25
CA GLY A 52 -1.22 4.00 6.63
C GLY A 52 -0.11 3.74 7.61
N GLY A 53 -0.49 3.71 8.88
CA GLY A 53 0.40 3.27 9.95
C GLY A 53 -0.31 3.19 11.28
N ALA A 54 0.11 2.26 12.15
CA ALA A 54 -0.57 2.01 13.42
C ALA A 54 -0.14 2.95 14.57
N SER A 55 0.68 3.98 14.29
CA SER A 55 1.18 4.89 15.31
C SER A 55 0.06 5.73 15.93
N LYS A 56 0.11 5.93 17.25
CA LYS A 56 -0.85 6.74 18.03
C LYS A 56 -2.30 6.25 18.02
N MET A 57 -2.54 5.00 17.61
CA MET A 57 -3.85 4.35 17.78
C MET A 57 -4.02 3.86 19.22
N SER A 58 -5.25 3.84 19.72
CA SER A 58 -5.56 3.12 20.96
C SER A 58 -5.37 1.62 20.73
N ASP A 59 -5.19 0.84 21.80
CA ASP A 59 -5.03 -0.61 21.65
C ASP A 59 -6.31 -1.30 21.15
N GLU A 60 -7.47 -0.71 21.40
CA GLU A 60 -8.74 -1.17 20.83
C GLU A 60 -8.79 -0.96 19.32
N ASP A 61 -8.45 0.25 18.85
CA ASP A 61 -8.43 0.58 17.42
C ASP A 61 -7.39 -0.25 16.66
N LYS A 62 -6.23 -0.52 17.29
CA LYS A 62 -5.22 -1.42 16.72
C LYS A 62 -5.76 -2.83 16.52
N ARG A 63 -6.36 -3.43 17.56
CA ARG A 63 -6.94 -4.78 17.46
C ARG A 63 -8.02 -4.86 16.38
N MET A 64 -8.86 -3.83 16.27
CA MET A 64 -9.89 -3.79 15.23
C MET A 64 -9.27 -3.64 13.84
N THR A 65 -8.25 -2.79 13.73
CA THR A 65 -7.49 -2.61 12.50
C THR A 65 -6.83 -3.91 12.06
N GLU A 66 -6.18 -4.64 12.96
CA GLU A 66 -5.58 -5.96 12.68
C GLU A 66 -6.63 -6.92 12.11
N ARG A 67 -7.83 -6.95 12.68
CA ARG A 67 -8.93 -7.78 12.16
C ARG A 67 -9.39 -7.35 10.76
N ILE A 68 -9.46 -6.05 10.49
CA ILE A 68 -9.84 -5.53 9.16
C ILE A 68 -8.74 -5.82 8.14
N ILE A 69 -7.47 -5.62 8.49
CA ILE A 69 -6.33 -5.96 7.63
C ILE A 69 -6.30 -7.46 7.34
N ALA A 70 -6.55 -8.29 8.36
CA ALA A 70 -6.61 -9.73 8.17
C ALA A 70 -7.71 -10.14 7.16
N GLU A 71 -8.86 -9.49 7.19
CA GLU A 71 -9.92 -9.73 6.19
C GLU A 71 -9.49 -9.29 4.77
N ILE A 72 -8.79 -8.15 4.64
CA ILE A 72 -8.23 -7.73 3.34
C ILE A 72 -7.25 -8.78 2.80
N VAL A 73 -6.39 -9.31 3.67
CA VAL A 73 -5.40 -10.34 3.33
C VAL A 73 -6.07 -11.67 2.93
N ASP A 74 -7.11 -12.09 3.66
CA ASP A 74 -7.94 -13.25 3.28
C ASP A 74 -8.56 -13.07 1.90
N PHE A 75 -9.19 -11.92 1.68
CA PHE A 75 -9.84 -11.60 0.43
C PHE A 75 -8.85 -11.57 -0.75
N ALA A 76 -7.63 -11.08 -0.50
CA ALA A 76 -6.59 -11.02 -1.52
C ALA A 76 -6.15 -12.41 -1.98
N GLU A 77 -6.00 -13.36 -1.05
CA GLU A 77 -5.72 -14.75 -1.41
C GLU A 77 -6.90 -15.38 -2.17
N GLU A 78 -8.12 -15.28 -1.63
CA GLU A 78 -9.34 -15.86 -2.21
C GLU A 78 -9.57 -15.42 -3.67
N HIS A 79 -9.23 -14.18 -4.00
CA HIS A 79 -9.47 -13.58 -5.30
C HIS A 79 -8.20 -13.31 -6.12
N SER A 80 -7.04 -13.85 -5.71
CA SER A 80 -5.76 -13.70 -6.41
C SER A 80 -5.39 -12.23 -6.68
N ILE A 81 -5.60 -11.38 -5.68
CA ILE A 81 -5.35 -9.94 -5.74
C ILE A 81 -3.92 -9.66 -5.27
N LEU A 82 -3.21 -8.80 -6.00
CA LEU A 82 -1.91 -8.32 -5.56
C LEU A 82 -2.08 -7.19 -4.54
N ILE A 83 -1.32 -7.24 -3.46
CA ILE A 83 -1.23 -6.13 -2.49
C ILE A 83 0.07 -5.36 -2.70
N ILE A 84 -0.02 -4.03 -2.73
CA ILE A 84 1.11 -3.12 -2.80
C ILE A 84 1.04 -2.12 -1.65
N ASP A 85 2.15 -1.93 -0.93
CA ASP A 85 2.23 -0.99 0.20
C ASP A 85 3.68 -0.46 0.38
N GLY A 86 3.98 0.11 1.55
CA GLY A 86 5.29 0.69 1.89
C GLY A 86 6.40 -0.31 2.29
N GLY A 87 6.10 -1.59 2.51
CA GLY A 87 7.07 -2.67 2.69
C GLY A 87 7.90 -2.66 3.98
N THR A 88 7.46 -1.97 5.03
CA THR A 88 8.27 -1.83 6.27
C THR A 88 7.79 -2.68 7.42
N GLU A 89 8.71 -3.07 8.29
CA GLU A 89 8.50 -3.83 9.53
C GLU A 89 7.81 -2.97 10.61
N SER A 90 6.74 -2.27 10.24
CA SER A 90 6.01 -1.38 11.12
C SER A 90 4.56 -1.16 10.67
N GLY A 91 3.69 -0.90 11.64
CA GLY A 91 2.32 -0.47 11.38
C GLY A 91 1.53 -1.47 10.53
N VAL A 92 0.85 -0.95 9.52
CA VAL A 92 -0.09 -1.73 8.69
C VAL A 92 0.65 -2.71 7.77
N MET A 93 1.82 -2.32 7.26
CA MET A 93 2.65 -3.16 6.39
C MET A 93 3.07 -4.44 7.11
N LYS A 94 3.48 -4.32 8.38
CA LYS A 94 3.73 -5.49 9.24
C LYS A 94 2.48 -6.36 9.43
N MET A 95 1.32 -5.76 9.71
CA MET A 95 0.08 -6.54 9.87
C MET A 95 -0.28 -7.34 8.61
N VAL A 96 -0.06 -6.77 7.43
CA VAL A 96 -0.29 -7.45 6.14
C VAL A 96 0.68 -8.61 5.96
N GLY A 97 1.97 -8.37 6.18
CA GLY A 97 3.02 -9.38 6.03
C GLY A 97 2.89 -10.54 7.02
N ASP A 98 2.76 -10.24 8.33
CA ASP A 98 2.53 -11.21 9.40
C ASP A 98 1.31 -12.10 9.07
N THR A 99 0.19 -11.49 8.70
CA THR A 99 -1.04 -12.26 8.40
C THR A 99 -0.86 -13.14 7.17
N ARG A 100 -0.19 -12.64 6.12
CA ARG A 100 0.09 -13.41 4.91
C ARG A 100 0.98 -14.62 5.21
N HIS A 101 2.02 -14.42 6.03
CA HIS A 101 2.94 -15.46 6.46
C HIS A 101 2.22 -16.52 7.30
N ASP A 102 1.52 -16.11 8.35
CA ASP A 102 0.86 -17.00 9.32
C ASP A 102 -0.18 -17.91 8.66
N ARG A 103 -0.81 -17.43 7.58
CA ARG A 103 -1.81 -18.19 6.82
C ARG A 103 -1.21 -18.97 5.65
N GLY A 104 0.08 -18.83 5.38
CA GLY A 104 0.78 -19.52 4.30
C GLY A 104 0.34 -19.07 2.89
N TYR A 105 -0.21 -17.86 2.77
CA TYR A 105 -0.77 -17.31 1.53
C TYR A 105 0.29 -16.98 0.49
N LYS A 106 -0.12 -16.97 -0.78
CA LYS A 106 0.78 -16.96 -1.93
C LYS A 106 0.58 -15.79 -2.87
N PHE A 107 -0.48 -14.99 -2.72
CA PHE A 107 -0.64 -13.78 -3.50
C PHE A 107 0.63 -12.88 -3.43
N PRO A 108 0.99 -12.17 -4.52
CA PRO A 108 2.13 -11.26 -4.49
C PRO A 108 1.88 -10.08 -3.56
N LEU A 109 2.82 -9.85 -2.65
CA LEU A 109 2.87 -8.71 -1.74
C LEU A 109 4.11 -7.88 -2.09
N VAL A 110 3.91 -6.66 -2.57
CA VAL A 110 4.95 -5.76 -3.12
C VAL A 110 5.14 -4.57 -2.19
N GLY A 111 6.35 -4.45 -1.63
CA GLY A 111 6.74 -3.31 -0.80
C GLY A 111 7.49 -2.28 -1.64
N VAL A 112 7.11 -1.02 -1.58
CA VAL A 112 7.81 0.07 -2.26
C VAL A 112 8.29 1.07 -1.22
N SER A 113 9.60 1.25 -1.11
CA SER A 113 10.19 2.04 -0.03
C SER A 113 11.33 2.93 -0.55
N PRO A 114 11.59 4.07 0.09
CA PRO A 114 12.73 4.92 -0.22
C PRO A 114 14.00 4.27 0.30
N LEU A 115 14.95 4.01 -0.60
CA LEU A 115 16.24 3.38 -0.28
C LEU A 115 16.98 4.10 0.86
N GLY A 116 16.88 5.43 0.92
CA GLY A 116 17.54 6.25 1.94
C GLY A 116 17.01 6.06 3.35
N ARG A 117 15.83 5.45 3.57
CA ARG A 117 15.23 5.29 4.91
C ARG A 117 15.01 3.84 5.35
N VAL A 118 15.35 2.87 4.51
CA VAL A 118 15.19 1.45 4.84
C VAL A 118 16.53 0.73 4.97
N ALA A 119 16.48 -0.40 5.66
CA ALA A 119 17.54 -1.40 5.72
C ALA A 119 16.97 -2.82 5.72
N TRP A 120 17.84 -3.80 5.49
CA TRP A 120 17.48 -5.22 5.46
C TRP A 120 18.72 -6.08 5.73
N PRO A 121 18.57 -7.38 5.99
CA PRO A 121 19.71 -8.27 6.19
C PRO A 121 20.73 -8.18 5.05
N GLY A 122 21.98 -7.82 5.40
CA GLY A 122 23.06 -7.63 4.43
C GLY A 122 23.21 -6.22 3.87
N TYR A 123 22.33 -5.28 4.20
CA TYR A 123 22.48 -3.86 3.88
C TYR A 123 22.17 -3.00 5.11
N ASP A 124 23.22 -2.41 5.67
CA ASP A 124 23.14 -1.50 6.81
C ASP A 124 23.11 -0.05 6.30
N ASN A 125 22.03 0.66 6.61
CA ASN A 125 21.85 2.05 6.24
C ASN A 125 21.94 2.93 7.48
N PRO A 126 22.94 3.83 7.60
CA PRO A 126 23.12 4.65 8.78
C PRO A 126 21.94 5.61 9.03
N ASP A 127 21.19 5.97 7.99
CA ASP A 127 20.04 6.86 8.05
C ASP A 127 18.69 6.11 8.09
N GLN A 128 18.74 4.79 8.32
CA GLN A 128 17.56 3.94 8.40
C GLN A 128 16.57 4.44 9.46
N GLN A 129 15.29 4.37 9.13
CA GLN A 129 14.19 4.63 10.06
C GLN A 129 13.25 3.42 10.19
N ALA A 130 13.37 2.45 9.28
CA ALA A 130 12.62 1.19 9.34
C ALA A 130 13.42 0.05 8.69
N MET A 131 13.16 -1.17 9.16
CA MET A 131 13.56 -2.40 8.44
C MET A 131 12.53 -2.73 7.37
N LEU A 132 12.94 -3.40 6.30
CA LEU A 132 12.01 -4.06 5.39
C LEU A 132 11.28 -5.19 6.11
N GLU A 133 10.02 -5.38 5.75
CA GLU A 133 9.15 -6.41 6.34
C GLU A 133 9.49 -7.81 5.80
N ASP A 134 9.57 -8.80 6.68
CA ASP A 134 10.20 -10.08 6.36
C ASP A 134 9.32 -11.10 5.60
N SER A 135 8.08 -10.74 5.26
CA SER A 135 7.07 -11.61 4.64
C SER A 135 6.58 -11.10 3.27
N HIS A 136 7.06 -9.93 2.85
CA HIS A 136 6.86 -9.38 1.50
C HIS A 136 7.58 -10.20 0.43
N THR A 137 6.92 -10.42 -0.71
CA THR A 137 7.49 -11.20 -1.81
C THR A 137 8.43 -10.40 -2.72
N HIS A 138 8.15 -9.10 -2.88
CA HIS A 138 8.90 -8.24 -3.79
C HIS A 138 9.16 -6.87 -3.15
N PHE A 139 10.32 -6.27 -3.45
CA PHE A 139 10.69 -4.94 -2.99
C PHE A 139 11.15 -4.02 -4.13
N VAL A 140 10.53 -2.85 -4.22
CA VAL A 140 10.99 -1.76 -5.08
C VAL A 140 11.63 -0.70 -4.21
N LEU A 141 12.95 -0.60 -4.30
CA LEU A 141 13.75 0.34 -3.55
C LEU A 141 13.99 1.58 -4.39
N VAL A 142 13.18 2.61 -4.15
CA VAL A 142 13.23 3.86 -4.91
C VAL A 142 14.40 4.69 -4.38
N ASP A 143 15.28 5.12 -5.26
CA ASP A 143 16.48 5.88 -4.92
C ASP A 143 16.13 7.33 -4.55
N THR A 144 15.53 7.49 -3.38
CA THR A 144 15.20 8.76 -2.74
C THR A 144 15.70 8.77 -1.29
N PRO A 145 16.15 9.94 -0.78
CA PRO A 145 16.69 10.04 0.58
C PRO A 145 15.61 10.06 1.66
N GLU A 146 14.36 10.38 1.30
CA GLU A 146 13.28 10.68 2.26
C GLU A 146 12.03 9.86 1.99
N TRP A 147 11.25 9.64 3.05
CA TRP A 147 9.88 9.15 2.96
C TRP A 147 9.00 10.06 2.12
N GLY A 148 8.11 9.45 1.34
CA GLY A 148 7.26 10.14 0.37
C GLY A 148 7.91 10.38 -0.99
N GLY A 149 9.21 10.12 -1.15
CA GLY A 149 9.87 10.12 -2.46
C GLY A 149 9.40 8.97 -3.36
N GLU A 150 8.99 7.87 -2.74
CA GLU A 150 8.47 6.65 -3.35
C GLU A 150 6.98 6.71 -3.70
N THR A 151 6.22 7.66 -3.15
CA THR A 151 4.77 7.73 -3.26
C THR A 151 4.28 7.70 -4.72
N MET A 152 4.95 8.44 -5.61
CA MET A 152 4.58 8.44 -7.03
C MET A 152 4.80 7.08 -7.68
N THR A 153 5.86 6.36 -7.29
CA THR A 153 6.13 5.00 -7.76
C THR A 153 5.03 4.04 -7.33
N ILE A 154 4.61 4.08 -6.06
CA ILE A 154 3.49 3.28 -5.54
C ILE A 154 2.25 3.48 -6.40
N VAL A 155 1.80 4.73 -6.55
CA VAL A 155 0.57 5.04 -7.28
C VAL A 155 0.69 4.62 -8.75
N ARG A 156 1.80 4.94 -9.42
CA ARG A 156 2.01 4.55 -10.83
C ARG A 156 2.06 3.03 -11.01
N MET A 157 2.65 2.30 -10.06
CA MET A 157 2.65 0.83 -10.06
C MET A 157 1.26 0.27 -9.86
N THR A 158 0.46 0.78 -8.92
CA THR A 158 -0.94 0.38 -8.73
C THR A 158 -1.74 0.47 -10.03
N TYR A 159 -1.63 1.58 -10.76
CA TYR A 159 -2.30 1.72 -12.06
C TYR A 159 -1.75 0.79 -13.15
N ALA A 160 -0.44 0.54 -13.16
CA ALA A 160 0.15 -0.40 -14.11
C ALA A 160 -0.29 -1.85 -13.84
N ILE A 161 -0.36 -2.25 -12.57
CA ILE A 161 -0.81 -3.58 -12.12
C ILE A 161 -2.27 -3.82 -12.51
N CYS A 162 -3.15 -2.83 -12.29
CA CYS A 162 -4.56 -2.95 -12.69
C CYS A 162 -4.79 -2.80 -14.21
N GLY A 163 -3.71 -2.64 -14.98
CA GLY A 163 -3.77 -2.52 -16.44
C GLY A 163 -4.47 -1.25 -16.91
N GLU A 164 -4.28 -0.13 -16.21
CA GLU A 164 -4.92 1.16 -16.52
C GLU A 164 -6.46 1.05 -16.47
N ASN A 165 -6.98 0.55 -15.34
CA ASN A 165 -8.41 0.31 -15.05
C ASN A 165 -9.07 -0.89 -15.77
N ARG A 166 -8.29 -1.74 -16.46
CA ARG A 166 -8.80 -3.02 -16.99
C ARG A 166 -9.27 -3.96 -15.88
N HIS A 167 -8.61 -3.92 -14.73
CA HIS A 167 -8.98 -4.68 -13.54
C HIS A 167 -9.39 -3.77 -12.38
N PRO A 168 -10.24 -4.25 -11.46
CA PRO A 168 -10.61 -3.49 -10.28
C PRO A 168 -9.38 -3.18 -9.42
N ALA A 169 -9.35 -1.96 -8.89
CA ALA A 169 -8.32 -1.49 -7.99
C ALA A 169 -8.94 -0.65 -6.87
N MET A 170 -8.35 -0.70 -5.69
CA MET A 170 -8.79 0.05 -4.51
C MET A 170 -7.58 0.47 -3.67
N GLY A 171 -7.59 1.72 -3.21
CA GLY A 171 -6.68 2.19 -2.16
C GLY A 171 -7.34 2.02 -0.80
N VAL A 172 -6.61 1.58 0.20
CA VAL A 172 -7.08 1.46 1.58
C VAL A 172 -6.22 2.39 2.43
N LEU A 173 -6.86 3.33 3.13
CA LEU A 173 -6.23 4.20 4.09
C LEU A 173 -6.56 3.77 5.51
N VAL A 174 -5.52 3.55 6.30
CA VAL A 174 -5.63 3.27 7.73
C VAL A 174 -4.79 4.26 8.51
N ASN A 175 -5.44 5.07 9.34
CA ASN A 175 -4.81 6.09 10.14
C ASN A 175 -3.94 7.01 9.23
N GLY A 176 -2.63 7.10 9.50
CA GLY A 176 -1.68 7.70 8.57
C GLY A 176 -1.32 9.17 8.84
N GLY A 177 -0.10 9.54 8.48
CA GLY A 177 0.41 10.91 8.60
C GLY A 177 0.34 11.68 7.27
N LYS A 178 1.19 12.70 7.14
CA LYS A 178 1.27 13.54 5.94
C LYS A 178 1.61 12.74 4.67
N ILE A 179 2.43 11.70 4.78
CA ILE A 179 2.81 10.83 3.65
C ILE A 179 1.60 10.04 3.16
N ALA A 180 0.83 9.43 4.07
CA ALA A 180 -0.41 8.72 3.72
C ALA A 180 -1.46 9.66 3.10
N MET A 181 -1.56 10.90 3.61
CA MET A 181 -2.41 11.94 2.99
C MET A 181 -1.96 12.28 1.55
N GLN A 182 -0.64 12.40 1.33
CA GLN A 182 -0.07 12.65 0.00
C GLN A 182 -0.30 11.48 -0.95
N GLU A 183 -0.20 10.24 -0.46
CA GLU A 183 -0.54 9.03 -1.19
C GLU A 183 -2.00 9.01 -1.61
N MET A 184 -2.94 9.32 -0.71
CA MET A 184 -4.36 9.40 -1.06
C MET A 184 -4.63 10.51 -2.07
N TYR A 185 -4.02 11.68 -1.88
CA TYR A 185 -4.12 12.79 -2.85
C TYR A 185 -3.62 12.38 -4.23
N LEU A 186 -2.49 11.67 -4.32
CA LEU A 186 -1.98 11.23 -5.61
C LEU A 186 -2.83 10.10 -6.19
N ALA A 187 -3.29 9.14 -5.39
CA ALA A 187 -4.20 8.09 -5.84
C ALA A 187 -5.54 8.64 -6.35
N SER A 188 -6.03 9.75 -5.76
CA SER A 188 -7.28 10.40 -6.14
C SER A 188 -7.14 11.40 -7.29
N THR A 189 -5.92 11.87 -7.62
CA THR A 189 -5.71 12.89 -8.66
C THR A 189 -4.90 12.39 -9.86
N TYR A 190 -4.20 11.26 -9.73
CA TYR A 190 -3.41 10.62 -10.78
C TYR A 190 -3.98 9.24 -11.14
N PRO A 191 -3.90 8.84 -12.42
CA PRO A 191 -3.71 9.71 -13.57
C PRO A 191 -4.93 10.63 -13.72
N LYS A 192 -4.86 11.62 -14.61
CA LYS A 192 -6.05 12.40 -15.02
C LYS A 192 -6.96 11.52 -15.90
N ALA A 193 -7.46 10.43 -15.34
CA ALA A 193 -8.37 9.49 -15.97
C ALA A 193 -9.81 9.77 -15.52
N ARG A 194 -10.75 9.30 -16.33
CA ARG A 194 -12.20 9.40 -16.06
C ARG A 194 -12.62 8.49 -14.91
N GLU A 195 -11.95 7.34 -14.77
CA GLU A 195 -12.11 6.42 -13.65
C GLU A 195 -10.85 6.48 -12.79
N ARG A 196 -11.01 6.95 -11.56
CA ARG A 196 -9.94 7.07 -10.56
C ARG A 196 -10.04 5.95 -9.54
N LEU A 197 -8.98 5.75 -8.77
CA LEU A 197 -8.93 4.72 -7.74
C LEU A 197 -10.07 4.93 -6.71
N ALA A 198 -10.84 3.88 -6.45
CA ALA A 198 -11.75 3.87 -5.32
C ALA A 198 -10.94 3.84 -4.03
N LEU A 199 -11.34 4.60 -3.01
CA LEU A 199 -10.64 4.65 -1.72
C LEU A 199 -11.53 4.09 -0.63
N ALA A 200 -11.04 3.13 0.14
CA ALA A 200 -11.62 2.69 1.39
C ALA A 200 -10.86 3.38 2.53
N VAL A 201 -11.55 4.19 3.33
CA VAL A 201 -10.95 4.88 4.48
C VAL A 201 -11.48 4.23 5.75
N ILE A 202 -10.58 3.76 6.62
CA ILE A 202 -10.96 3.20 7.92
C ILE A 202 -11.18 4.35 8.90
N GLU A 203 -12.43 4.78 9.05
CA GLU A 203 -12.81 5.84 9.99
C GLU A 203 -12.68 5.35 11.44
N GLY A 204 -12.22 6.24 12.32
CA GLY A 204 -11.93 5.92 13.72
C GLY A 204 -10.51 5.39 13.92
N SER A 205 -9.75 5.17 12.84
CA SER A 205 -8.35 4.75 12.95
C SER A 205 -7.38 5.90 13.23
N GLY A 206 -7.81 7.17 13.13
CA GLY A 206 -7.02 8.34 13.51
C GLY A 206 -6.47 9.17 12.35
N ARG A 207 -5.94 10.36 12.68
CA ARG A 207 -5.12 11.23 11.82
C ARG A 207 -5.71 11.41 10.40
N ALA A 208 -4.95 11.08 9.34
CA ALA A 208 -5.35 11.33 7.96
C ALA A 208 -6.66 10.63 7.57
N ALA A 209 -6.91 9.43 8.09
CA ALA A 209 -8.15 8.71 7.85
C ALA A 209 -9.36 9.48 8.39
N ASP A 210 -9.27 10.01 9.61
CA ASP A 210 -10.37 10.79 10.21
C ASP A 210 -10.51 12.18 9.58
N GLU A 211 -9.41 12.82 9.16
CA GLU A 211 -9.44 14.09 8.43
C GLU A 211 -10.17 13.94 7.08
N ILE A 212 -9.90 12.88 6.32
CA ILE A 212 -10.60 12.58 5.07
C ILE A 212 -12.05 12.18 5.36
N SER A 213 -12.30 11.34 6.36
CA SER A 213 -13.66 10.93 6.74
C SER A 213 -14.54 12.12 7.10
N ALA A 214 -14.01 13.05 7.89
CA ALA A 214 -14.69 14.30 8.23
C ALA A 214 -15.02 15.12 6.98
N ALA A 215 -14.05 15.32 6.08
CA ALA A 215 -14.25 16.07 4.83
C ALA A 215 -15.30 15.42 3.91
N VAL A 216 -15.32 14.09 3.81
CA VAL A 216 -16.33 13.35 3.04
C VAL A 216 -17.72 13.55 3.65
N ARG A 217 -17.85 13.44 4.98
CA ARG A 217 -19.14 13.63 5.67
C ARG A 217 -19.67 15.06 5.58
N THR A 218 -18.80 16.06 5.61
CA THR A 218 -19.19 17.47 5.46
C THR A 218 -19.36 17.91 4.01
N GLY A 219 -19.07 17.03 3.03
CA GLY A 219 -19.18 17.32 1.60
C GLY A 219 -18.07 18.24 1.06
N GLY A 220 -16.95 18.37 1.77
CA GLY A 220 -15.81 19.20 1.36
C GLY A 220 -14.94 19.69 2.52
N SER A 221 -13.87 20.41 2.18
CA SER A 221 -12.92 21.02 3.11
C SER A 221 -12.27 22.28 2.52
N HIS A 222 -11.92 23.25 3.37
CA HIS A 222 -11.13 24.41 2.95
C HIS A 222 -9.67 24.05 2.64
N GLN A 223 -9.20 22.90 3.11
CA GLN A 223 -7.87 22.41 2.78
C GLN A 223 -7.88 21.84 1.37
N ARG A 224 -7.08 22.44 0.47
CA ARG A 224 -7.03 22.05 -0.96
C ARG A 224 -6.76 20.57 -1.19
N VAL A 225 -5.92 19.96 -0.36
CA VAL A 225 -5.55 18.54 -0.46
C VAL A 225 -6.77 17.66 -0.17
N LEU A 226 -7.47 17.90 0.94
CA LEU A 226 -8.69 17.18 1.30
C LEU A 226 -9.79 17.37 0.26
N GLN A 227 -9.99 18.62 -0.20
CA GLN A 227 -10.98 18.90 -1.24
C GLN A 227 -10.68 18.12 -2.53
N ALA A 228 -9.42 18.09 -2.95
CA ALA A 228 -9.02 17.33 -4.14
C ALA A 228 -9.15 15.81 -3.97
N ILE A 229 -9.11 15.28 -2.74
CA ILE A 229 -9.40 13.86 -2.46
C ILE A 229 -10.90 13.60 -2.59
N VAL A 230 -11.73 14.44 -1.96
CA VAL A 230 -13.20 14.32 -2.01
C VAL A 230 -13.74 14.46 -3.43
N ASP A 231 -13.24 15.42 -4.21
CA ASP A 231 -13.59 15.59 -5.64
C ASP A 231 -12.92 14.54 -6.54
N GLY A 232 -11.87 13.91 -5.99
CA GLY A 232 -10.93 13.02 -6.63
C GLY A 232 -11.48 11.63 -6.79
N ALA A 233 -11.83 10.99 -5.67
CA ALA A 233 -12.05 9.57 -5.61
C ALA A 233 -13.50 9.21 -5.24
N ASP A 234 -13.90 8.00 -5.62
CA ASP A 234 -15.02 7.32 -4.95
C ASP A 234 -14.55 6.89 -3.56
N VAL A 235 -14.75 7.75 -2.55
CA VAL A 235 -14.33 7.50 -1.16
C VAL A 235 -15.46 6.79 -0.42
N GLN A 236 -15.18 5.57 0.04
CA GLN A 236 -16.07 4.77 0.87
C GLN A 236 -15.49 4.66 2.29
N LEU A 237 -16.33 4.90 3.28
CA LEU A 237 -15.93 4.84 4.68
C LEU A 237 -16.25 3.45 5.26
N VAL A 238 -15.33 2.92 6.05
CA VAL A 238 -15.53 1.74 6.91
C VAL A 238 -15.20 2.19 8.33
N ALA A 239 -16.20 2.29 9.21
CA ALA A 239 -15.91 2.59 10.60
C ALA A 239 -15.20 1.39 11.23
N THR A 240 -14.26 1.63 12.14
CA THR A 240 -13.69 0.56 12.99
C THR A 240 -14.80 -0.23 13.68
N ASP A 241 -15.87 0.43 14.12
CA ASP A 241 -17.05 -0.18 14.75
C ASP A 241 -17.86 -1.10 13.81
N ASP A 242 -17.79 -0.89 12.48
CA ASP A 242 -18.46 -1.77 11.51
C ASP A 242 -17.76 -3.13 11.38
N GLY A 243 -16.47 -3.18 11.72
CA GLY A 243 -15.65 -4.38 11.74
C GLY A 243 -15.33 -5.01 10.37
N PRO A 244 -14.71 -6.21 10.38
CA PRO A 244 -14.20 -6.86 9.16
C PRO A 244 -15.28 -7.20 8.13
N GLN A 245 -16.49 -7.54 8.57
CA GLN A 245 -17.58 -7.93 7.68
C GLN A 245 -17.93 -6.82 6.68
N LYS A 246 -17.92 -5.57 7.13
CA LYS A 246 -18.19 -4.40 6.29
C LYS A 246 -17.10 -4.19 5.24
N MET A 247 -15.84 -4.39 5.63
CA MET A 247 -14.71 -4.37 4.70
C MET A 247 -14.90 -5.46 3.62
N ARG A 248 -15.24 -6.69 4.02
CA ARG A 248 -15.51 -7.78 3.08
C ARG A 248 -16.61 -7.44 2.08
N GLU A 249 -17.74 -6.88 2.54
CA GLU A 249 -18.83 -6.46 1.66
C GLU A 249 -18.40 -5.39 0.66
N MET A 250 -17.58 -4.43 1.10
CA MET A 250 -17.00 -3.40 0.25
C MET A 250 -16.09 -3.98 -0.82
N LEU A 251 -15.20 -4.89 -0.44
CA LEU A 251 -14.31 -5.60 -1.35
C LEU A 251 -15.10 -6.42 -2.38
N LEU A 252 -16.14 -7.15 -1.94
CA LEU A 252 -17.03 -7.89 -2.85
C LEU A 252 -17.73 -6.98 -3.86
N ARG A 253 -18.24 -5.81 -3.43
CA ARG A 253 -18.84 -4.83 -4.35
C ARG A 253 -17.83 -4.34 -5.38
N ARG A 254 -16.59 -4.06 -4.96
CA ARG A 254 -15.57 -3.51 -5.85
C ARG A 254 -14.98 -4.54 -6.83
N PHE A 255 -14.65 -5.72 -6.32
CA PHE A 255 -13.82 -6.70 -7.03
C PHE A 255 -14.62 -7.80 -7.72
N VAL A 256 -15.81 -8.13 -7.23
CA VAL A 256 -16.63 -9.24 -7.75
C VAL A 256 -17.88 -8.75 -8.46
N LYS A 257 -18.65 -7.85 -7.83
CA LYS A 257 -19.94 -7.37 -8.34
C LYS A 257 -19.76 -6.09 -9.13
N ARG A 258 -19.14 -6.16 -10.31
CA ARG A 258 -19.29 -5.08 -11.31
C ARG A 258 -20.66 -5.21 -11.97
N SER A 259 -21.66 -4.51 -11.40
CA SER A 259 -22.93 -4.19 -12.06
C SER A 259 -22.71 -3.10 -13.11
#